data_AF-A0A920E4S6-F1
#
_entry.id   AF-A0A920E4S6-F1
#
_cell.length_a   1.000
_cell.length_b   1.000
_cell.length_c   1.000
_cell.angle_alpha   90.00
_cell.angle_beta   90.00
_cell.angle_gamma   90.00
#
_symmetry.space_group_name_H-M   'P 1'
#
loop_
_entity.id
_entity.type
_entity.pdbx_description
1 polymer ?
#
loop_
_entity_poly.entity_id
_entity_poly.type
_entity_poly.pdbx_seq_one_letter_code
_entity_poly.pdbx_strand_id
1 'polypeptide(L)'
;MLNPKIKIAIAGVGTVGKGLIDLLLKYKNKQTKIEITAIASRRKQEFKGEIFKNTVFFSDAKKLLKFHNYDILVELIGGEKGVSKDIVFNALREKEKCCNSK
;
A
#
# COMPACT_ATOMS: atom_id res chain seq x y z
N MET A 1 -17.36 12.39 -15.12
CA MET A 1 -16.66 11.08 -15.11
C MET A 1 -16.38 10.72 -13.65
N LEU A 2 -16.65 9.49 -13.21
CA LEU A 2 -16.20 9.01 -11.91
C LEU A 2 -14.68 8.83 -11.99
N ASN A 3 -13.90 9.67 -11.29
CA ASN A 3 -12.48 9.41 -11.14
C ASN A 3 -12.31 8.05 -10.45
N PRO A 4 -11.62 7.07 -11.07
CA PRO A 4 -11.39 5.79 -10.45
C PRO A 4 -10.62 6.00 -9.14
N LYS A 5 -10.99 5.23 -8.11
CA LYS A 5 -10.29 5.28 -6.84
C LYS A 5 -8.87 4.78 -7.03
N ILE A 6 -7.88 5.54 -6.55
CA ILE A 6 -6.49 5.09 -6.48
C ILE A 6 -6.33 4.18 -5.27
N LYS A 7 -5.97 2.93 -5.49
CA LYS A 7 -5.76 1.91 -4.47
C LYS A 7 -4.30 1.87 -4.04
N ILE A 8 -4.04 1.99 -2.74
CA ILE A 8 -2.70 2.01 -2.16
C ILE A 8 -2.51 0.81 -1.23
N ALA A 9 -1.41 0.09 -1.41
CA ALA A 9 -0.88 -0.86 -0.43
C ALA A 9 0.33 -0.23 0.27
N ILE A 10 0.37 -0.30 1.61
CA ILE A 10 1.46 0.27 2.42
C ILE A 10 2.22 -0.86 3.11
N ALA A 11 3.52 -0.95 2.87
CA ALA A 11 4.42 -1.87 3.54
C ALA A 11 5.24 -1.11 4.59
N GLY A 12 4.95 -1.28 5.86
CA GLY A 12 5.63 -0.59 6.96
C GLY A 12 4.88 0.65 7.45
N VAL A 13 4.63 0.69 8.75
CA VAL A 13 3.92 1.79 9.42
C VAL A 13 4.68 2.21 10.67
N GLY A 14 5.95 2.59 10.46
CA GLY A 14 6.77 3.29 11.45
C GLY A 14 6.46 4.79 11.47
N THR A 15 7.43 5.62 11.87
CA THR A 15 7.26 7.08 11.93
C THR A 15 6.82 7.68 10.58
N VAL A 16 7.51 7.31 9.49
CA VAL A 16 7.20 7.83 8.15
C VAL A 16 5.85 7.31 7.65
N GLY A 17 5.55 6.03 7.85
CA GLY A 17 4.28 5.44 7.41
C GLY A 17 3.06 6.01 8.15
N LYS A 18 3.19 6.33 9.44
CA LYS A 18 2.16 7.06 10.19
C LYS A 18 1.96 8.47 9.62
N GLY A 19 3.05 9.22 9.41
CA GLY A 19 2.97 10.56 8.83
C GLY A 19 2.33 10.58 7.44
N LEU A 20 2.64 9.61 6.58
CA LEU A 20 1.97 9.45 5.29
C LEU A 20 0.46 9.24 5.46
N ILE A 21 0.06 8.34 6.36
CA ILE A 21 -1.36 8.08 6.63
C ILE A 21 -2.07 9.34 7.15
N ASP A 22 -1.44 10.07 8.07
CA ASP A 22 -1.99 11.32 8.60
C ASP A 22 -2.18 12.37 7.51
N LEU A 23 -1.21 12.49 6.58
CA LEU A 23 -1.31 13.38 5.42
C LEU A 23 -2.45 12.96 4.47
N LEU A 24 -2.59 11.66 4.19
CA LEU A 24 -3.67 11.14 3.34
C LEU A 24 -5.06 11.39 3.96
N LEU A 25 -5.19 11.27 5.28
CA LEU A 25 -6.41 11.59 6.01
C LEU A 25 -6.70 13.09 6.00
N LYS A 26 -5.68 13.92 6.24
CA LYS A 26 -5.79 15.38 6.30
C LYS A 26 -6.13 16.00 4.95
N TYR A 27 -5.50 15.53 3.88
CA TYR A 27 -5.61 16.10 2.54
C TYR A 27 -6.43 15.24 1.58
N LYS A 28 -7.41 14.47 2.08
CA LYS A 28 -8.33 13.69 1.26
C LYS A 28 -9.06 14.61 0.26
N ASN A 29 -8.53 14.75 -0.95
CA ASN A 29 -9.09 15.59 -1.99
C ASN A 29 -10.39 14.96 -2.50
N LYS A 30 -11.49 15.73 -2.57
CA LYS A 30 -12.77 15.24 -3.10
C LYS A 30 -12.68 14.81 -4.57
N GLN A 31 -11.72 15.34 -5.33
CA GLN A 31 -11.50 15.01 -6.74
C GLN A 31 -10.70 13.71 -6.95
N THR A 32 -9.81 13.37 -6.01
CA THR A 32 -9.00 12.13 -6.08
C THR A 32 -9.39 11.21 -4.94
N LYS A 33 -10.19 10.20 -5.26
CA LYS A 33 -10.62 9.22 -4.25
C LYS A 33 -9.47 8.24 -4.00
N ILE A 34 -8.88 8.29 -2.82
CA ILE A 34 -7.84 7.34 -2.40
C ILE A 34 -8.49 6.27 -1.51
N GLU A 35 -8.07 5.02 -1.69
CA GLU A 35 -8.43 3.88 -0.87
C GLU A 35 -7.17 3.13 -0.45
N ILE A 36 -7.02 2.83 0.84
CA ILE A 36 -5.93 1.98 1.31
C ILE A 36 -6.46 0.55 1.33
N THR A 37 -5.90 -0.32 0.49
CA THR A 37 -6.40 -1.69 0.30
C THR A 37 -5.60 -2.71 1.09
N ALA A 38 -4.35 -2.40 1.43
CA ALA A 38 -3.56 -3.23 2.33
C ALA A 38 -2.60 -2.40 3.20
N ILE A 39 -2.39 -2.86 4.43
CA ILE A 39 -1.34 -2.38 5.33
C ILE A 39 -0.58 -3.58 5.87
N ALA A 40 0.73 -3.64 5.65
CA ALA A 40 1.61 -4.59 6.33
C ALA A 40 2.39 -3.91 7.45
N SER A 41 2.24 -4.41 8.68
CA SER A 41 2.96 -3.91 9.85
C SER A 41 3.20 -5.01 10.87
N ARG A 42 4.45 -5.10 11.37
CA ARG A 42 4.82 -6.06 12.42
C ARG A 42 4.13 -5.77 13.75
N ARG A 43 3.81 -4.50 14.01
CA ARG A 43 3.13 -4.06 15.23
C ARG A 43 1.66 -3.85 14.92
N LYS A 44 0.79 -4.34 15.82
CA LYS A 44 -0.64 -4.01 15.78
C LYS A 44 -0.82 -2.50 15.92
N GLN A 45 -1.65 -1.92 15.08
CA GLN A 45 -1.98 -0.50 15.05
C GLN A 45 -3.45 -0.35 14.73
N GLU A 46 -4.06 0.69 15.28
CA GLU A 46 -5.45 1.04 15.00
C GLU A 46 -5.51 2.10 13.91
N PHE A 47 -6.43 1.91 12.97
CA PHE A 47 -6.67 2.83 11.86
C PHE A 47 -8.16 3.17 11.84
N LYS A 48 -8.49 4.46 11.68
CA LYS A 48 -9.86 4.97 11.67
C LYS A 48 -10.07 5.87 10.46
N GLY A 49 -11.23 5.76 9.83
CA GLY A 49 -11.62 6.57 8.67
C GLY A 49 -12.03 5.73 7.46
N GLU A 50 -12.85 6.31 6.59
CA GLU A 50 -13.46 5.60 5.45
C GLU A 50 -12.44 5.07 4.43
N ILE A 51 -11.25 5.68 4.35
CA ILE A 51 -10.17 5.24 3.46
C ILE A 51 -9.72 3.80 3.77
N PHE A 52 -9.99 3.31 4.99
CA PHE A 52 -9.63 1.97 5.44
C PHE A 52 -10.74 0.93 5.35
N LYS A 53 -11.93 1.29 4.82
CA LYS A 53 -13.14 0.44 4.88
C LYS A 53 -12.93 -0.98 4.35
N ASN A 54 -12.09 -1.15 3.34
CA ASN A 54 -11.78 -2.44 2.73
C ASN A 54 -10.30 -2.84 2.90
N THR A 55 -9.59 -2.26 3.88
CA THR A 55 -8.17 -2.56 4.08
C THR A 55 -7.96 -3.96 4.65
N VAL A 56 -7.07 -4.72 4.02
CA VAL A 56 -6.53 -5.95 4.58
C VAL A 56 -5.28 -5.65 5.41
N PHE A 57 -5.24 -6.10 6.66
CA PHE A 57 -4.11 -5.90 7.55
C PHE A 57 -3.24 -7.16 7.62
N PHE A 58 -1.95 -7.01 7.34
CA PHE A 58 -0.98 -8.09 7.38
C PHE A 58 0.04 -7.87 8.51
N SER A 59 0.20 -8.86 9.38
CA SER A 59 1.30 -8.90 10.37
C SER A 59 2.66 -9.25 9.75
N ASP A 60 2.65 -9.86 8.56
CA ASP A 60 3.82 -10.23 7.77
C ASP A 60 3.76 -9.56 6.40
N ALA A 61 4.78 -8.76 6.08
CA ALA A 61 4.89 -8.06 4.82
C ALA A 61 5.05 -8.99 3.61
N LYS A 62 5.58 -10.22 3.77
CA LYS A 62 5.68 -11.20 2.67
C LYS A 62 4.33 -11.53 2.04
N LYS A 63 3.22 -11.33 2.76
CA LYS A 63 1.86 -11.51 2.21
C LYS A 63 1.56 -10.54 1.06
N LEU A 64 2.25 -9.39 0.99
CA LEU A 64 2.13 -8.45 -0.14
C LEU A 64 2.66 -9.01 -1.45
N LEU A 65 3.52 -10.03 -1.43
CA LEU A 65 4.01 -10.69 -2.66
C LEU A 65 2.89 -11.36 -3.47
N LYS A 66 1.78 -11.72 -2.80
CA LYS A 66 0.62 -12.39 -3.40
C LYS A 66 -0.63 -11.50 -3.41
N PHE A 67 -0.50 -10.24 -3.02
CA PHE A 67 -1.61 -9.30 -2.97
C PHE A 67 -1.54 -8.43 -4.22
N HIS A 68 -2.61 -8.39 -5.01
CA HIS A 68 -2.62 -7.68 -6.30
C HIS A 68 -3.66 -6.55 -6.36
N ASN A 69 -4.46 -6.35 -5.30
CA ASN A 69 -5.50 -5.32 -5.27
C ASN A 69 -4.94 -3.94 -4.88
N TYR A 70 -3.98 -3.42 -5.63
CA TYR A 70 -3.46 -2.05 -5.49
C TYR A 70 -2.97 -1.49 -6.83
N ASP A 71 -3.02 -0.17 -6.96
CA ASP A 71 -2.43 0.56 -8.07
C ASP A 71 -0.99 0.97 -7.73
N ILE A 72 -0.79 1.41 -6.48
CA ILE A 72 0.47 1.92 -5.93
C ILE A 72 0.84 1.10 -4.70
N LEU A 73 2.10 0.67 -4.64
CA LEU A 73 2.72 0.12 -3.44
C LEU A 73 3.67 1.18 -2.85
N VAL A 74 3.55 1.44 -1.55
CA VAL A 74 4.46 2.33 -0.81
C VAL A 74 5.26 1.52 0.20
N GLU A 75 6.58 1.46 0.01
CA GLU A 75 7.51 0.71 0.87
C GLU A 75 8.18 1.64 1.89
N LEU A 76 7.98 1.35 3.18
CA LEU A 76 8.39 2.12 4.36
C LEU A 76 8.78 1.20 5.54
N ILE A 77 9.16 -0.06 5.28
CA ILE A 77 9.72 -0.99 6.26
C ILE A 77 11.13 -0.55 6.64
N GLY A 78 11.90 -0.09 5.65
CA GLY A 78 13.31 0.29 5.79
C GLY A 78 14.27 -0.90 5.66
N GLY A 79 15.55 -0.58 5.39
CA GLY A 79 16.60 -1.55 5.07
C GLY A 79 16.65 -1.91 3.59
N GLU A 80 17.84 -2.23 3.07
CA GLU A 80 18.07 -2.44 1.62
C GLU A 80 17.98 -3.91 1.16
N LYS A 81 17.78 -4.85 2.10
CA LYS A 81 17.80 -6.31 1.84
C LYS A 81 16.55 -6.98 2.39
N GLY A 82 16.31 -8.21 1.90
CA GLY A 82 15.21 -9.06 2.37
C GLY A 82 13.84 -8.58 1.89
N VAL A 83 12.84 -8.65 2.78
CA VAL A 83 11.42 -8.49 2.42
C VAL A 83 11.08 -7.15 1.74
N SER A 84 11.76 -6.05 2.08
CA SER A 84 11.58 -4.76 1.39
C SER A 84 11.93 -4.89 -0.10
N LYS A 85 13.16 -5.36 -0.40
CA LYS A 85 13.62 -5.59 -1.77
C LYS A 85 12.69 -6.54 -2.53
N ASP A 86 12.32 -7.66 -1.92
CA ASP A 86 11.47 -8.67 -2.58
C ASP A 86 10.12 -8.09 -2.99
N ILE A 87 9.48 -7.31 -2.11
CA ILE A 87 8.18 -6.70 -2.36
C ILE A 87 8.26 -5.64 -3.46
N VAL A 88 9.28 -4.78 -3.45
CA VAL A 88 9.47 -3.75 -4.48
C VAL A 88 9.68 -4.38 -5.86
N PHE A 89 10.62 -5.35 -5.95
CA PHE A 89 10.89 -6.02 -7.23
C PHE A 89 9.69 -6.85 -7.72
N ASN A 90 8.91 -7.43 -6.81
CA ASN A 90 7.67 -8.10 -7.18
C ASN A 90 6.66 -7.12 -7.78
N ALA A 91 6.41 -5.98 -7.13
CA ALA A 91 5.48 -4.97 -7.62
C ALA A 91 5.89 -4.44 -9.00
N LEU A 92 7.19 -4.23 -9.24
CA LEU A 92 7.70 -3.84 -10.55
C LEU A 92 7.43 -4.91 -11.62
N ARG A 93 7.75 -6.17 -11.35
CA ARG A 93 7.49 -7.28 -12.29
C ARG A 93 6.01 -7.46 -12.61
N GLU A 94 5.13 -7.32 -11.61
CA GLU A 94 3.68 -7.43 -11.84
C GLU A 94 3.16 -6.31 -12.75
N LYS A 95 3.77 -5.12 -12.70
CA LYS A 95 3.45 -4.03 -13.64
C LYS A 95 4.04 -4.29 -15.03
N GLU A 96 5.24 -4.85 -15.13
CA GLU A 96 5.84 -5.25 -16.42
C GLU A 96 5.08 -6.40 -17.11
N LYS A 97 4.50 -7.34 -16.35
CA LYS A 97 3.62 -8.38 -16.90
C LYS A 97 2.39 -7.81 -17.64
N CYS A 98 1.95 -6.60 -17.30
CA CYS A 98 0.90 -5.90 -18.03
C CYS A 98 1.34 -5.45 -19.43
N CYS A 99 2.64 -5.16 -19.63
CA CYS A 99 3.20 -4.73 -20.92
C CYS A 99 3.77 -5.89 -21.75
N ASN A 100 4.13 -7.02 -21.13
CA ASN A 100 4.58 -8.25 -21.80
C ASN A 100 3.50 -9.34 -21.72
N SER A 101 2.36 -9.10 -22.36
CA SER A 101 1.48 -10.18 -22.80
C SER A 101 2.14 -10.85 -24.02
N LYS A 102 2.73 -12.03 -23.81
CA LYS A 102 2.77 -13.02 -24.89
C LYS A 102 1.37 -13.55 -25.14
#